data_AF-A0A8B9RTQ7-F1
#
_entry.id   AF-A0A8B9RTQ7-F1
#
_cell.length_a   1.000
_cell.length_b   1.000
_cell.length_c   1.000
_cell.angle_alpha   90.00
_cell.angle_beta   90.00
_cell.angle_gamma   90.00
#
_symmetry.space_group_name_H-M   'P 1'
#
loop_
_entity.id
_entity.type
_entity.pdbx_description
1 polymer ?
#
loop_
_entity_poly.entity_id
_entity_poly.type
_entity_poly.pdbx_seq_one_letter_code
_entity_poly.pdbx_strand_id
1 'polypeptide(L)'
;MFGIVGIPVTEIAIAAQAVGIKYVGMRNEQAACYAASAVGYLTGRPGVCLVVSGPGFLHALGGMANATMNCWPLIVIGGSSDRNQETMGAFQEFPQVEAGRLYNKLSVRPSSLEVIPAIIEKGLALQKSLPMNYYTVFHHIRELIPKDCILVSEGANTMDIGRTMLPNYYPRQRLDAGTFGTMGVGLGFAIAAAMIAKDRTPEKRVICIEGDSAFGFSGMEVETICRYNLPILIIVVNNNGIYTGLDADTWKEMSNFGDLATCVPPVSLLPNSHYEEIMSAFGGKGYFVKTPEELQNALKASLTDKQTPSLINVMIDPQSERKKQVCVCFPFFFCKLHVGKPLKSSGSIT
;
A
#
# COMPACT_ATOMS: atom_id res chain seq x y z
N MET A 1 3.95 -12.06 17.40
CA MET A 1 3.43 -13.22 16.64
C MET A 1 2.43 -13.94 17.52
N PHE A 2 1.28 -14.33 16.98
CA PHE A 2 0.23 -15.08 17.68
C PHE A 2 0.03 -16.40 16.96
N GLY A 3 -0.38 -17.46 17.66
CA GLY A 3 -0.63 -18.70 16.95
C GLY A 3 -0.92 -19.89 17.83
N ILE A 4 -1.12 -21.03 17.19
CA ILE A 4 -1.02 -22.34 17.81
C ILE A 4 0.07 -23.10 17.08
N VAL A 5 1.00 -23.65 17.84
CA VAL A 5 2.10 -24.47 17.31
C VAL A 5 1.77 -25.95 17.41
N GLY A 6 2.22 -26.65 16.38
CA GLY A 6 2.25 -28.09 16.23
C GLY A 6 3.12 -28.39 15.01
N ILE A 7 3.44 -29.66 14.78
CA ILE A 7 4.14 -30.04 13.55
C ILE A 7 3.26 -29.62 12.36
N PRO A 8 3.78 -28.92 11.33
CA PRO A 8 5.20 -28.68 11.03
C PRO A 8 5.72 -27.26 11.31
N VAL A 9 5.05 -26.47 12.16
CA VAL A 9 5.40 -25.04 12.38
C VAL A 9 6.12 -24.76 13.70
N THR A 10 6.38 -25.78 14.51
CA THR A 10 7.05 -25.64 15.80
C THR A 10 8.42 -24.97 15.67
N GLU A 11 9.23 -25.37 14.68
CA GLU A 11 10.55 -24.79 14.48
C GLU A 11 10.50 -23.30 14.12
N ILE A 12 9.44 -22.83 13.45
CA ILE A 12 9.24 -21.40 13.14
C ILE A 12 9.08 -20.58 14.42
N ALA A 13 8.25 -21.06 15.35
CA ALA A 13 8.02 -20.35 16.60
C ALA A 13 9.30 -20.28 17.46
N ILE A 14 10.05 -21.38 17.53
CA ILE A 14 11.33 -21.43 18.25
C ILE A 14 12.34 -20.48 17.61
N ALA A 15 12.49 -20.52 16.29
CA ALA A 15 13.38 -19.62 15.56
C ALA A 15 12.99 -18.14 15.73
N ALA A 16 11.69 -17.84 15.69
CA ALA A 16 11.17 -16.50 15.92
C ALA A 16 11.54 -15.98 17.32
N GLN A 17 11.39 -16.81 18.35
CA GLN A 17 11.78 -16.43 19.71
C GLN A 17 13.30 -16.22 19.84
N ALA A 18 14.11 -17.05 19.20
CA ALA A 18 15.58 -16.94 19.24
C ALA A 18 16.09 -15.62 18.65
N VAL A 19 15.37 -15.02 17.70
CA VAL A 19 15.68 -13.70 17.11
C VAL A 19 14.92 -12.54 17.77
N GLY A 20 14.27 -12.78 18.92
CA GLY A 20 13.62 -11.74 19.73
C GLY A 20 12.16 -11.42 19.35
N ILE A 21 11.54 -12.19 18.44
CA ILE A 21 10.10 -12.03 18.13
C ILE A 21 9.28 -12.62 19.29
N LYS A 22 8.47 -11.78 19.93
CA LYS A 22 7.52 -12.23 20.95
C LYS A 22 6.46 -13.14 20.33
N TYR A 23 6.42 -14.39 20.77
CA TYR A 23 5.38 -15.36 20.40
C TYR A 23 4.36 -15.49 21.54
N VAL A 24 3.07 -15.38 21.21
CA VAL A 24 1.95 -15.57 22.14
C VAL A 24 1.15 -16.78 21.67
N GLY A 25 1.29 -17.88 22.42
CA GLY A 25 0.52 -19.11 22.19
C GLY A 25 -0.95 -18.91 22.57
N MET A 26 -1.83 -19.14 21.63
CA MET A 26 -3.28 -19.01 21.77
C MET A 26 -3.94 -20.39 21.87
N ARG A 27 -5.21 -20.44 22.26
CA ARG A 27 -5.99 -21.69 22.38
C ARG A 27 -6.84 -22.01 21.16
N ASN A 28 -7.04 -21.04 20.27
CA ASN A 28 -7.79 -21.19 19.04
C ASN A 28 -7.13 -20.35 17.92
N GLU A 29 -6.94 -20.92 16.72
CA GLU A 29 -6.29 -20.24 15.59
C GLU A 29 -7.10 -19.06 15.06
N GLN A 30 -8.43 -19.13 15.12
CA GLN A 30 -9.32 -18.02 14.78
C GLN A 30 -9.04 -16.82 15.69
N ALA A 31 -8.98 -17.06 17.01
CA ALA A 31 -8.66 -16.02 17.99
C ALA A 31 -7.23 -15.48 17.81
N ALA A 32 -6.27 -16.36 17.50
CA ALA A 32 -4.90 -15.96 17.18
C ALA A 32 -4.83 -15.05 15.96
N CYS A 33 -5.61 -15.37 14.92
CA CYS A 33 -5.69 -14.59 13.68
C CYS A 33 -6.33 -13.22 13.93
N TYR A 34 -7.40 -13.14 14.72
CA TYR A 34 -7.98 -11.86 15.16
C TYR A 34 -6.97 -11.01 15.94
N ALA A 35 -6.28 -11.60 16.93
CA ALA A 35 -5.28 -10.88 17.72
C ALA A 35 -4.13 -10.34 16.86
N ALA A 36 -3.62 -11.17 15.94
CA ALA A 36 -2.60 -10.75 14.98
C ALA A 36 -3.11 -9.59 14.12
N SER A 37 -4.33 -9.67 13.60
CA SER A 37 -4.93 -8.60 12.79
C SER A 37 -5.07 -7.29 13.57
N ALA A 38 -5.45 -7.36 14.85
CA ALA A 38 -5.59 -6.19 15.72
C ALA A 38 -4.24 -5.53 16.01
N VAL A 39 -3.16 -6.30 16.18
CA VAL A 39 -1.80 -5.74 16.26
C VAL A 39 -1.42 -5.04 14.95
N GLY A 40 -1.81 -5.63 13.82
CA GLY A 40 -1.72 -5.01 12.50
C GLY A 40 -2.28 -3.59 12.48
N TYR A 41 -3.52 -3.47 12.91
CA TYR A 41 -4.24 -2.21 13.00
C TYR A 41 -3.58 -1.22 13.97
N LEU A 42 -3.34 -1.64 15.21
CA LEU A 42 -2.87 -0.77 16.29
C LEU A 42 -1.47 -0.21 16.04
N THR A 43 -0.61 -0.97 15.34
CA THR A 43 0.80 -0.58 15.13
C THR A 43 1.08 -0.04 13.73
N GLY A 44 0.17 -0.25 12.78
CA GLY A 44 0.41 0.04 11.37
C GLY A 44 1.49 -0.84 10.72
N ARG A 45 1.97 -1.87 11.41
CA ARG A 45 2.93 -2.87 10.92
C ARG A 45 2.23 -4.23 10.85
N PRO A 46 2.50 -5.10 9.86
CA PRO A 46 1.81 -6.38 9.76
C PRO A 46 1.91 -7.22 11.03
N GLY A 47 0.76 -7.59 11.59
CA GLY A 47 0.70 -8.61 12.61
C GLY A 47 0.96 -9.99 12.02
N VAL A 48 1.48 -10.93 12.81
CA VAL A 48 1.81 -12.27 12.32
C VAL A 48 1.00 -13.33 13.08
N CYS A 49 0.22 -14.12 12.35
CA CYS A 49 -0.47 -15.31 12.82
C CYS A 49 0.30 -16.56 12.35
N LEU A 50 0.57 -17.53 13.22
CA LEU A 50 1.25 -18.79 12.90
C LEU A 50 0.33 -19.97 13.26
N VAL A 51 0.02 -20.83 12.30
CA VAL A 51 -0.95 -21.91 12.43
C VAL A 51 -0.46 -23.20 11.77
N VAL A 52 -0.91 -24.33 12.27
CA VAL A 52 -0.59 -25.66 11.71
C VAL A 52 -1.31 -25.91 10.37
N SER A 53 -0.97 -27.02 9.73
CA SER A 53 -1.63 -27.49 8.50
C SER A 53 -3.09 -27.89 8.73
N GLY A 54 -3.80 -28.13 7.63
CA GLY A 54 -5.19 -28.58 7.63
C GLY A 54 -6.12 -27.70 8.48
N PRO A 55 -6.69 -28.26 9.57
CA PRO A 55 -7.68 -27.58 10.39
C PRO A 55 -7.15 -26.28 11.04
N GLY A 56 -5.85 -26.18 11.33
CA GLY A 56 -5.29 -24.96 11.92
C GLY A 56 -5.40 -23.77 10.97
N PHE A 57 -5.05 -23.98 9.70
CA PHE A 57 -5.23 -22.97 8.65
C PHE A 57 -6.71 -22.67 8.40
N LEU A 58 -7.56 -23.71 8.35
CA LEU A 58 -9.00 -23.56 8.15
C LEU A 58 -9.63 -22.65 9.23
N HIS A 59 -9.27 -22.84 10.50
CA HIS A 59 -9.73 -22.00 11.60
C HIS A 59 -9.25 -20.54 11.49
N ALA A 60 -8.09 -20.29 10.89
CA ALA A 60 -7.57 -18.94 10.69
C ALA A 60 -8.33 -18.13 9.63
N LEU A 61 -9.08 -18.79 8.74
CA LEU A 61 -9.79 -18.13 7.63
C LEU A 61 -10.77 -17.06 8.11
N GLY A 62 -11.47 -17.28 9.24
CA GLY A 62 -12.37 -16.28 9.82
C GLY A 62 -11.66 -14.99 10.23
N GLY A 63 -10.44 -15.11 10.77
CA GLY A 63 -9.59 -13.95 11.08
C GLY A 63 -9.02 -13.29 9.83
N MET A 64 -8.66 -14.06 8.81
CA MET A 64 -8.20 -13.55 7.52
C MET A 64 -9.29 -12.75 6.81
N ALA A 65 -10.52 -13.24 6.81
CA ALA A 65 -11.69 -12.56 6.27
C ALA A 65 -11.96 -11.24 7.02
N ASN A 66 -11.89 -11.24 8.35
CA ASN A 66 -12.07 -10.02 9.12
C ASN A 66 -10.97 -8.98 8.85
N ALA A 67 -9.71 -9.41 8.84
CA ALA A 67 -8.57 -8.54 8.58
C ALA A 67 -8.61 -7.97 7.15
N THR A 68 -9.06 -8.78 6.19
CA THR A 68 -9.41 -8.35 4.82
C THR A 68 -10.41 -7.20 4.83
N MET A 69 -11.59 -7.42 5.43
CA MET A 69 -12.69 -6.46 5.42
C MET A 69 -12.33 -5.15 6.11
N ASN A 70 -11.52 -5.22 7.17
CA ASN A 70 -11.09 -4.05 7.93
C ASN A 70 -9.80 -3.40 7.40
N CYS A 71 -9.19 -3.93 6.34
CA CYS A 71 -7.91 -3.45 5.80
C CYS A 71 -6.76 -3.48 6.81
N TRP A 72 -6.75 -4.48 7.70
CA TRP A 72 -5.72 -4.60 8.72
C TRP A 72 -4.52 -5.39 8.20
N PRO A 73 -3.29 -4.87 8.36
CA PRO A 73 -2.11 -5.53 7.84
C PRO A 73 -1.82 -6.80 8.66
N LEU A 74 -1.86 -7.94 7.98
CA LEU A 74 -1.71 -9.26 8.58
C LEU A 74 -0.86 -10.14 7.65
N ILE A 75 -0.05 -10.99 8.27
CA ILE A 75 0.67 -12.11 7.69
C ILE A 75 0.17 -13.37 8.40
N VAL A 76 -0.39 -14.32 7.66
CA VAL A 76 -0.75 -15.64 8.19
C VAL A 76 0.21 -16.69 7.68
N ILE A 77 0.82 -17.44 8.59
CA ILE A 77 1.77 -18.50 8.32
C ILE A 77 1.15 -19.84 8.64
N GLY A 78 0.71 -20.56 7.61
CA GLY A 78 0.22 -21.93 7.70
C GLY A 78 1.29 -22.98 7.39
N GLY A 79 1.34 -24.03 8.21
CA GLY A 79 2.04 -25.27 7.85
C GLY A 79 1.29 -26.05 6.76
N SER A 80 1.91 -27.10 6.21
CA SER A 80 1.27 -27.98 5.23
C SER A 80 1.93 -29.37 5.19
N SER A 81 1.44 -30.30 4.38
CA SER A 81 1.97 -31.68 4.28
C SER A 81 3.24 -31.75 3.44
N ASP A 82 4.02 -32.82 3.61
CA ASP A 82 5.21 -33.05 2.79
C ASP A 82 4.86 -33.13 1.30
N ARG A 83 5.68 -32.50 0.45
CA ARG A 83 5.41 -32.37 -1.01
C ARG A 83 5.28 -33.72 -1.71
N ASN A 84 6.01 -34.73 -1.27
CA ASN A 84 5.93 -36.07 -1.84
C ASN A 84 4.67 -36.84 -1.43
N GLN A 85 3.85 -36.29 -0.53
CA GLN A 85 2.58 -36.88 -0.06
C GLN A 85 1.36 -36.10 -0.52
N GLU A 86 1.54 -35.08 -1.37
CA GLU A 86 0.45 -34.29 -1.91
C GLU A 86 -0.45 -35.15 -2.80
N THR A 87 -1.76 -34.95 -2.69
CA THR A 87 -2.84 -35.75 -3.31
C THR A 87 -2.95 -37.20 -2.83
N MET A 88 -2.17 -37.59 -1.81
CA MET A 88 -2.18 -38.95 -1.26
C MET A 88 -3.02 -39.12 0.01
N GLY A 89 -3.69 -38.06 0.49
CA GLY A 89 -4.46 -38.09 1.74
C GLY A 89 -3.56 -37.99 2.97
N ALA A 90 -2.51 -37.16 2.89
CA ALA A 90 -1.55 -37.00 3.98
C ALA A 90 -2.22 -36.45 5.25
N PHE A 91 -1.62 -36.71 6.41
CA PHE A 91 -2.13 -36.20 7.68
C PHE A 91 -2.20 -34.67 7.66
N GLN A 92 -3.40 -34.11 7.91
CA GLN A 92 -3.70 -32.68 7.82
C GLN A 92 -3.43 -32.04 6.45
N GLU A 93 -3.52 -32.83 5.38
CA GLU A 93 -3.57 -32.33 4.02
C GLU A 93 -4.81 -31.45 3.78
N PHE A 94 -4.60 -30.27 3.22
CA PHE A 94 -5.65 -29.31 2.89
C PHE A 94 -5.13 -28.34 1.83
N PRO A 95 -5.95 -27.92 0.85
CA PRO A 95 -5.55 -26.94 -0.16
C PRO A 95 -5.47 -25.53 0.44
N GLN A 96 -4.46 -25.24 1.27
CA GLN A 96 -4.33 -23.97 1.99
C GLN A 96 -4.25 -22.79 1.03
N VAL A 97 -3.53 -22.94 -0.10
CA VAL A 97 -3.31 -21.86 -1.06
C VAL A 97 -4.64 -21.45 -1.67
N GLU A 98 -5.42 -22.42 -2.14
CA GLU A 98 -6.73 -22.25 -2.77
C GLU A 98 -7.75 -21.73 -1.77
N ALA A 99 -7.84 -22.35 -0.58
CA ALA A 99 -8.77 -21.94 0.47
C ALA A 99 -8.48 -20.53 1.00
N GLY A 100 -7.20 -20.15 1.09
CA GLY A 100 -6.77 -18.83 1.52
C GLY A 100 -7.00 -17.75 0.47
N ARG A 101 -7.02 -18.12 -0.82
CA ARG A 101 -7.01 -17.18 -1.96
C ARG A 101 -8.14 -16.15 -1.93
N LEU A 102 -9.30 -16.52 -1.38
CA LEU A 102 -10.45 -15.62 -1.26
C LEU A 102 -10.29 -14.53 -0.19
N TYR A 103 -9.35 -14.74 0.74
CA TYR A 103 -9.15 -13.89 1.91
C TYR A 103 -7.73 -13.34 1.98
N ASN A 104 -6.98 -13.34 0.86
CA ASN A 104 -5.67 -12.68 0.78
C ASN A 104 -5.25 -12.10 -0.62
N LYS A 105 -4.19 -11.27 -0.69
CA LYS A 105 -3.54 -10.63 -1.86
C LYS A 105 -2.51 -11.54 -2.49
N LEU A 106 -1.90 -12.38 -1.66
CA LEU A 106 -0.86 -13.32 -2.02
C LEU A 106 -1.10 -14.54 -1.15
N SER A 107 -1.36 -15.66 -1.82
CA SER A 107 -1.45 -17.00 -1.27
C SER A 107 -0.47 -17.82 -2.09
N VAL A 108 0.64 -18.21 -1.50
CA VAL A 108 1.69 -18.93 -2.24
C VAL A 108 2.28 -20.01 -1.37
N ARG A 109 2.55 -21.15 -1.97
CA ARG A 109 3.40 -22.18 -1.40
C ARG A 109 4.82 -21.98 -1.97
N PRO A 110 5.83 -21.63 -1.16
CA PRO A 110 7.20 -21.53 -1.64
C PRO A 110 7.67 -22.85 -2.24
N SER A 111 8.29 -22.79 -3.42
CA SER A 111 8.82 -23.98 -4.13
C SER A 111 10.16 -24.45 -3.58
N SER A 112 10.91 -23.57 -2.89
CA SER A 112 12.17 -23.86 -2.21
C SER A 112 12.43 -22.85 -1.08
N LEU A 113 13.44 -23.11 -0.24
CA LEU A 113 13.77 -22.25 0.90
C LEU A 113 14.33 -20.89 0.47
N GLU A 114 15.07 -20.85 -0.64
CA GLU A 114 15.75 -19.65 -1.14
C GLU A 114 14.76 -18.58 -1.63
N VAL A 115 13.55 -19.00 -2.02
CA VAL A 115 12.49 -18.11 -2.53
C VAL A 115 11.69 -17.47 -1.39
N ILE A 116 11.82 -17.97 -0.16
CA ILE A 116 11.07 -17.47 1.01
C ILE A 116 11.27 -15.97 1.25
N PRO A 117 12.51 -15.43 1.34
CA PRO A 117 12.72 -14.00 1.55
C PRO A 117 12.09 -13.15 0.45
N ALA A 118 12.26 -13.54 -0.82
CA ALA A 118 11.71 -12.83 -1.97
C ALA A 118 10.16 -12.83 -1.98
N ILE A 119 9.53 -13.93 -1.54
CA ILE A 119 8.07 -14.01 -1.38
C ILE A 119 7.61 -13.08 -0.25
N ILE A 120 8.25 -13.14 0.92
CA ILE A 120 7.94 -12.27 2.07
C ILE A 120 8.06 -10.82 1.63
N GLU A 121 9.18 -10.46 1.02
CA GLU A 121 9.39 -9.14 0.43
C GLU A 121 8.32 -8.80 -0.59
N LYS A 122 7.91 -9.69 -1.48
CA LYS A 122 6.85 -9.40 -2.47
C LYS A 122 5.48 -9.12 -1.84
N GLY A 123 5.13 -9.76 -0.72
CA GLY A 123 3.86 -9.47 -0.03
C GLY A 123 3.96 -8.36 1.02
N LEU A 124 5.16 -8.00 1.48
CA LEU A 124 5.41 -6.83 2.34
C LEU A 124 5.68 -5.55 1.54
N ALA A 125 6.43 -5.66 0.45
CA ALA A 125 6.74 -4.62 -0.50
C ALA A 125 5.57 -4.49 -1.46
N LEU A 126 4.83 -3.41 -1.24
CA LEU A 126 4.24 -2.65 -2.32
C LEU A 126 5.20 -2.67 -3.52
N GLN A 127 4.71 -3.16 -4.66
CA GLN A 127 5.44 -3.34 -5.91
C GLN A 127 6.41 -2.17 -6.17
N LYS A 128 7.71 -2.46 -6.21
CA LYS A 128 8.74 -1.54 -6.70
C LYS A 128 8.77 -1.48 -8.24
N SER A 129 7.87 -2.19 -8.94
CA SER A 129 7.81 -2.20 -10.38
C SER A 129 7.48 -0.81 -10.90
N LEU A 130 8.22 -0.38 -11.93
CA LEU A 130 7.80 0.71 -12.81
C LEU A 130 6.83 0.13 -13.85
N PRO A 131 5.79 0.90 -14.28
CA PRO A 131 5.35 2.17 -13.69
C PRO A 131 4.82 2.00 -12.25
N MET A 132 4.93 3.04 -11.43
CA MET A 132 4.48 3.02 -10.02
C MET A 132 2.98 2.72 -9.92
N ASN A 133 2.50 2.26 -8.77
CA ASN A 133 1.07 2.18 -8.47
C ASN A 133 0.69 3.12 -7.31
N TYR A 134 -0.61 3.33 -7.08
CA TYR A 134 -1.13 4.19 -5.99
C TYR A 134 -0.47 3.90 -4.63
N TYR A 135 -0.25 2.63 -4.29
CA TYR A 135 0.27 2.26 -2.98
C TYR A 135 1.75 2.60 -2.84
N THR A 136 2.54 2.42 -3.88
CA THR A 136 3.95 2.82 -3.92
C THR A 136 4.06 4.34 -3.74
N VAL A 137 3.23 5.11 -4.45
CA VAL A 137 3.15 6.57 -4.32
C VAL A 137 2.79 6.98 -2.89
N PHE A 138 1.68 6.46 -2.35
CA PHE A 138 1.22 6.82 -1.01
C PHE A 138 2.14 6.34 0.12
N HIS A 139 2.88 5.25 -0.08
CA HIS A 139 3.93 4.85 0.86
C HIS A 139 5.00 5.93 0.99
N HIS A 140 5.56 6.40 -0.13
CA HIS A 140 6.60 7.44 -0.10
C HIS A 140 6.07 8.79 0.38
N ILE A 141 4.84 9.15 0.04
CA ILE A 141 4.18 10.35 0.59
C ILE A 141 4.06 10.23 2.11
N ARG A 142 3.46 9.14 2.62
CA ARG A 142 3.27 8.92 4.06
C ARG A 142 4.56 9.01 4.87
N GLU A 143 5.67 8.46 4.36
CA GLU A 143 6.95 8.45 5.07
C GLU A 143 7.57 9.84 5.19
N LEU A 144 7.29 10.75 4.24
CA LEU A 144 7.96 12.05 4.16
C LEU A 144 7.12 13.23 4.65
N ILE A 145 5.79 13.18 4.54
CA ILE A 145 4.93 14.30 4.94
C ILE A 145 4.89 14.48 6.48
N PRO A 146 4.77 15.72 6.99
CA PRO A 146 4.59 15.96 8.42
C PRO A 146 3.32 15.31 8.95
N LYS A 147 3.37 14.71 10.15
CA LYS A 147 2.21 14.05 10.76
C LYS A 147 1.07 15.00 11.13
N ASP A 148 1.36 16.28 11.29
CA ASP A 148 0.43 17.34 11.68
C ASP A 148 -0.03 18.22 10.49
N CYS A 149 0.28 17.80 9.26
CA CYS A 149 -0.16 18.48 8.05
C CYS A 149 -1.68 18.40 7.85
N ILE A 150 -2.23 19.36 7.08
CA ILE A 150 -3.60 19.27 6.58
C ILE A 150 -3.57 18.54 5.25
N LEU A 151 -4.20 17.37 5.19
CA LEU A 151 -4.36 16.56 4.00
C LEU A 151 -5.68 16.90 3.32
N VAL A 152 -5.60 17.34 2.07
CA VAL A 152 -6.74 17.41 1.16
C VAL A 152 -6.58 16.27 0.17
N SER A 153 -7.64 15.50 -0.09
CA SER A 153 -7.58 14.42 -1.08
C SER A 153 -8.84 14.32 -1.91
N GLU A 154 -8.66 14.16 -3.21
CA GLU A 154 -9.74 14.07 -4.19
C GLU A 154 -9.39 13.09 -5.33
N GLY A 155 -10.37 12.79 -6.18
CA GLY A 155 -10.29 11.76 -7.22
C GLY A 155 -10.68 10.39 -6.68
N ALA A 156 -11.42 9.59 -7.44
CA ALA A 156 -12.06 8.38 -6.92
C ALA A 156 -11.05 7.38 -6.32
N ASN A 157 -10.14 6.84 -7.13
CA ASN A 157 -9.11 5.90 -6.66
C ASN A 157 -8.11 6.57 -5.70
N THR A 158 -7.69 7.79 -6.01
CA THR A 158 -6.74 8.56 -5.20
C THR A 158 -7.26 8.77 -3.78
N MET A 159 -8.49 9.28 -3.62
CA MET A 159 -9.14 9.51 -2.33
C MET A 159 -9.42 8.19 -1.60
N ASP A 160 -10.01 7.20 -2.26
CA ASP A 160 -10.40 5.94 -1.60
C ASP A 160 -9.19 5.15 -1.09
N ILE A 161 -8.15 5.02 -1.92
CA ILE A 161 -6.91 4.34 -1.53
C ILE A 161 -6.15 5.23 -0.54
N GLY A 162 -6.14 6.55 -0.75
CA GLY A 162 -5.50 7.55 0.10
C GLY A 162 -6.06 7.56 1.52
N ARG A 163 -7.38 7.38 1.68
CA ARG A 163 -8.03 7.26 2.99
C ARG A 163 -7.46 6.11 3.83
N THR A 164 -7.08 5.01 3.16
CA THR A 164 -6.51 3.82 3.80
C THR A 164 -5.00 3.97 4.04
N MET A 165 -4.28 4.56 3.08
CA MET A 165 -2.81 4.60 3.08
C MET A 165 -2.23 5.79 3.82
N LEU A 166 -2.94 6.91 3.86
CA LEU A 166 -2.53 8.14 4.52
C LEU A 166 -3.33 8.26 5.82
N PRO A 167 -2.77 7.97 6.99
CA PRO A 167 -3.50 8.09 8.25
C PRO A 167 -3.69 9.56 8.63
N ASN A 168 -4.83 9.85 9.25
CA ASN A 168 -5.04 11.13 9.93
C ASN A 168 -4.63 11.00 11.40
N TYR A 169 -3.64 11.77 11.85
CA TYR A 169 -3.12 11.66 13.23
C TYR A 169 -3.79 12.60 14.23
N TYR A 170 -4.43 13.67 13.75
CA TYR A 170 -5.05 14.68 14.59
C TYR A 170 -6.43 15.07 14.05
N PRO A 171 -7.36 15.55 14.90
CA PRO A 171 -8.69 15.96 14.46
C PRO A 171 -8.60 17.14 13.47
N ARG A 172 -9.54 17.18 12.52
CA ARG A 172 -9.71 18.28 11.54
C ARG A 172 -8.47 18.56 10.68
N GLN A 173 -7.73 17.51 10.32
CA GLN A 173 -6.57 17.57 9.41
C GLN A 173 -6.79 16.81 8.10
N ARG A 174 -8.01 16.32 7.85
CA ARG A 174 -8.40 15.72 6.58
C ARG A 174 -9.61 16.44 6.01
N LEU A 175 -9.52 16.82 4.74
CA LEU A 175 -10.61 17.32 3.92
C LEU A 175 -10.68 16.44 2.66
N ASP A 176 -11.85 15.91 2.35
CA ASP A 176 -12.09 15.14 1.13
C ASP A 176 -13.56 15.27 0.71
N ALA A 177 -13.92 14.73 -0.45
CA ALA A 177 -15.26 14.82 -1.01
C ALA A 177 -16.34 14.03 -0.20
N GLY A 178 -15.96 13.43 0.93
CA GLY A 178 -16.86 12.69 1.80
C GLY A 178 -17.54 11.53 1.08
N THR A 179 -18.83 11.36 1.37
CA THR A 179 -19.70 10.37 0.71
C THR A 179 -20.36 10.90 -0.56
N PHE A 180 -20.36 12.22 -0.76
CA PHE A 180 -21.00 12.84 -1.92
C PHE A 180 -20.13 12.71 -3.19
N GLY A 181 -18.81 12.55 -3.03
CA GLY A 181 -17.92 12.19 -4.14
C GLY A 181 -17.78 13.27 -5.21
N THR A 182 -17.96 14.54 -4.84
CA THR A 182 -17.82 15.68 -5.76
C THR A 182 -16.41 15.81 -6.30
N MET A 183 -16.30 15.96 -7.62
CA MET A 183 -15.04 16.31 -8.28
C MET A 183 -14.85 17.83 -8.35
N GLY A 184 -13.63 18.32 -8.18
CA GLY A 184 -13.24 19.73 -8.24
C GLY A 184 -13.28 20.50 -6.90
N VAL A 185 -13.43 19.81 -5.76
CA VAL A 185 -13.45 20.43 -4.43
C VAL A 185 -12.06 20.62 -3.81
N GLY A 186 -11.07 19.86 -4.28
CA GLY A 186 -9.76 19.67 -3.68
C GLY A 186 -8.96 20.96 -3.59
N LEU A 187 -8.73 21.64 -4.71
CA LEU A 187 -7.97 22.90 -4.70
C LEU A 187 -8.69 24.01 -3.90
N GLY A 188 -10.02 24.07 -3.96
CA GLY A 188 -10.80 24.99 -3.14
C GLY A 188 -10.63 24.75 -1.63
N PHE A 189 -10.68 23.48 -1.20
CA PHE A 189 -10.40 23.09 0.18
C PHE A 189 -8.95 23.38 0.59
N ALA A 190 -7.99 23.15 -0.31
CA ALA A 190 -6.57 23.42 -0.06
C ALA A 190 -6.29 24.91 0.10
N ILE A 191 -6.88 25.77 -0.74
CA ILE A 191 -6.78 27.23 -0.62
C ILE A 191 -7.36 27.69 0.72
N ALA A 192 -8.56 27.25 1.08
CA ALA A 192 -9.18 27.60 2.36
C ALA A 192 -8.33 27.14 3.56
N ALA A 193 -7.82 25.90 3.50
CA ALA A 193 -6.93 25.36 4.53
C ALA A 193 -5.63 26.17 4.65
N ALA A 194 -5.03 26.56 3.53
CA ALA A 194 -3.79 27.34 3.51
C ALA A 194 -3.98 28.75 4.05
N MET A 195 -5.11 29.41 3.73
CA MET A 195 -5.46 30.71 4.30
C MET A 195 -5.61 30.63 5.82
N ILE A 196 -6.33 29.64 6.34
CA ILE A 196 -6.49 29.45 7.79
C ILE A 196 -5.16 29.08 8.45
N ALA A 197 -4.36 28.22 7.81
CA ALA A 197 -3.05 27.84 8.32
C ALA A 197 -2.12 29.06 8.40
N LYS A 198 -2.11 29.91 7.38
CA LYS A 198 -1.34 31.16 7.35
C LYS A 198 -1.66 32.08 8.54
N ASP A 199 -2.92 32.16 8.94
CA ASP A 199 -3.34 33.06 10.03
C ASP A 199 -3.19 32.43 11.42
N ARG A 200 -3.37 31.12 11.55
CA ARG A 200 -3.49 30.44 12.86
C ARG A 200 -2.38 29.46 13.18
N THR A 201 -1.83 28.80 12.16
CA THR A 201 -0.82 27.75 12.31
C THR A 201 0.19 27.80 11.16
N PRO A 202 1.02 28.85 11.04
CA PRO A 202 1.83 29.11 9.84
C PRO A 202 2.83 28.00 9.50
N GLU A 203 3.23 27.22 10.51
CA GLU A 203 4.15 26.09 10.35
C GLU A 203 3.51 24.86 9.70
N LYS A 204 2.18 24.75 9.72
CA LYS A 204 1.48 23.57 9.19
C LYS A 204 1.50 23.59 7.67
N ARG A 205 1.94 22.46 7.10
CA ARG A 205 1.85 22.23 5.66
C ARG A 205 0.42 21.86 5.26
N VAL A 206 0.00 22.35 4.10
CA VAL A 206 -1.19 21.89 3.39
C VAL A 206 -0.73 21.07 2.20
N ILE A 207 -1.22 19.84 2.12
CA ILE A 207 -0.85 18.88 1.08
C ILE A 207 -2.12 18.40 0.40
N CYS A 208 -2.26 18.70 -0.89
CA CYS A 208 -3.41 18.39 -1.72
C CYS A 208 -3.08 17.22 -2.64
N ILE A 209 -3.79 16.10 -2.53
CA ILE A 209 -3.50 14.88 -3.26
C ILE A 209 -4.68 14.56 -4.17
N GLU A 210 -4.47 14.79 -5.46
CA GLU A 210 -5.50 14.78 -6.50
C GLU A 210 -5.30 13.58 -7.44
N GLY A 211 -6.38 13.04 -7.99
CA GLY A 211 -6.30 12.30 -9.26
C GLY A 211 -6.14 13.29 -10.42
N ASP A 212 -5.55 12.87 -11.54
CA ASP A 212 -5.45 13.66 -12.78
C ASP A 212 -6.80 14.18 -13.28
N SER A 213 -7.82 13.33 -13.32
CA SER A 213 -9.18 13.73 -13.73
C SER A 213 -9.81 14.74 -12.76
N ALA A 214 -9.62 14.54 -11.45
CA ALA A 214 -10.09 15.45 -10.40
C ALA A 214 -9.40 16.82 -10.48
N PHE A 215 -8.07 16.81 -10.65
CA PHE A 215 -7.29 18.00 -10.89
C PHE A 215 -7.80 18.77 -12.13
N GLY A 216 -8.22 18.06 -13.19
CA GLY A 216 -8.81 18.68 -14.38
C GLY A 216 -10.03 19.58 -14.12
N PHE A 217 -10.83 19.34 -13.07
CA PHE A 217 -12.00 20.16 -12.75
C PHE A 217 -11.65 21.52 -12.16
N SER A 218 -10.59 21.58 -11.35
CA SER A 218 -10.24 22.78 -10.57
C SER A 218 -8.83 23.30 -10.82
N GLY A 219 -8.05 22.67 -11.71
CA GLY A 219 -6.61 22.90 -11.89
C GLY A 219 -6.22 24.34 -12.21
N MET A 220 -7.13 25.16 -12.73
CA MET A 220 -6.91 26.59 -12.93
C MET A 220 -6.72 27.36 -11.61
N GLU A 221 -7.21 26.82 -10.48
CA GLU A 221 -6.99 27.38 -9.15
C GLU A 221 -5.50 27.38 -8.73
N VAL A 222 -4.63 26.67 -9.47
CA VAL A 222 -3.17 26.83 -9.34
C VAL A 222 -2.76 28.29 -9.56
N GLU A 223 -3.41 29.01 -10.48
CA GLU A 223 -3.22 30.46 -10.64
C GLU A 223 -3.47 31.20 -9.32
N THR A 224 -4.57 30.89 -8.65
CA THR A 224 -4.97 31.55 -7.41
C THR A 224 -4.02 31.20 -6.26
N ILE A 225 -3.56 29.95 -6.19
CA ILE A 225 -2.53 29.50 -5.25
C ILE A 225 -1.25 30.31 -5.42
N CYS A 226 -0.79 30.50 -6.67
CA CYS A 226 0.41 31.30 -6.98
C CYS A 226 0.19 32.80 -6.72
N ARG A 227 -0.94 33.35 -7.15
CA ARG A 227 -1.29 34.77 -6.99
C ARG A 227 -1.30 35.23 -5.53
N TYR A 228 -1.73 34.36 -4.62
CA TYR A 228 -1.69 34.63 -3.17
C TYR A 228 -0.47 34.05 -2.45
N ASN A 229 0.47 33.46 -3.19
CA ASN A 229 1.67 32.80 -2.69
C ASN A 229 1.37 31.85 -1.52
N LEU A 230 0.40 30.95 -1.72
CA LEU A 230 0.01 29.96 -0.72
C LEU A 230 0.94 28.75 -0.83
N PRO A 231 1.69 28.35 0.23
CA PRO A 231 2.72 27.31 0.15
C PRO A 231 2.13 25.88 0.19
N ILE A 232 1.17 25.63 -0.69
CA ILE A 232 0.48 24.34 -0.87
C ILE A 232 1.38 23.42 -1.71
N LEU A 233 1.50 22.18 -1.26
CA LEU A 233 2.07 21.09 -2.06
C LEU A 233 0.93 20.30 -2.70
N ILE A 234 0.78 20.41 -4.02
CA ILE A 234 -0.15 19.64 -4.81
C ILE A 234 0.57 18.39 -5.33
N ILE A 235 -0.08 17.23 -5.23
CA ILE A 235 0.42 15.97 -5.77
C ILE A 235 -0.68 15.39 -6.64
N VAL A 236 -0.45 15.37 -7.96
CA VAL A 236 -1.37 14.75 -8.91
C VAL A 236 -0.90 13.32 -9.15
N VAL A 237 -1.75 12.34 -8.81
CA VAL A 237 -1.51 10.93 -9.10
C VAL A 237 -2.16 10.62 -10.45
N ASN A 238 -1.32 10.48 -11.47
CA ASN A 238 -1.70 10.50 -12.87
C ASN A 238 -1.64 9.09 -13.49
N ASN A 239 -2.81 8.51 -13.77
CA ASN A 239 -2.96 7.23 -14.47
C ASN A 239 -3.50 7.41 -15.89
N ASN A 240 -3.47 8.62 -16.45
CA ASN A 240 -4.03 8.97 -17.76
C ASN A 240 -5.55 8.69 -17.89
N GLY A 241 -6.35 8.84 -16.84
CA GLY A 241 -7.76 8.47 -16.93
C GLY A 241 -8.66 8.67 -15.71
N ILE A 242 -9.95 8.44 -15.94
CA ILE A 242 -10.98 8.37 -14.91
C ILE A 242 -11.10 6.90 -14.49
N TYR A 243 -10.69 6.59 -13.27
CA TYR A 243 -10.51 5.22 -12.73
C TYR A 243 -9.37 4.43 -13.40
N THR A 244 -9.38 4.34 -14.73
CA THR A 244 -8.41 3.61 -15.55
C THR A 244 -8.09 4.43 -16.79
N GLY A 245 -6.83 4.47 -17.18
CA GLY A 245 -6.36 5.15 -18.39
C GLY A 245 -5.68 4.23 -19.39
N LEU A 246 -5.10 4.83 -20.41
CA LEU A 246 -4.27 4.13 -21.41
C LEU A 246 -2.82 4.57 -21.29
N ASP A 247 -1.90 3.65 -21.59
CA ASP A 247 -0.51 4.02 -21.84
C ASP A 247 -0.37 4.67 -23.23
N ALA A 248 0.79 5.28 -23.46
CA ALA A 248 1.05 6.05 -24.68
C ALA A 248 1.07 5.17 -25.95
N ASP A 249 1.49 3.91 -25.84
CA ASP A 249 1.58 3.00 -26.98
C ASP A 249 0.16 2.53 -27.36
N THR A 250 -0.64 2.10 -26.39
CA THR A 250 -2.04 1.74 -26.57
C THR A 250 -2.86 2.90 -27.15
N TRP A 251 -2.65 4.12 -26.64
CA TRP A 251 -3.30 5.32 -27.18
C TRP A 251 -2.95 5.54 -28.66
N LYS A 252 -1.67 5.41 -29.02
CA LYS A 252 -1.20 5.57 -30.39
C LYS A 252 -1.76 4.49 -31.30
N GLU A 253 -1.83 3.24 -30.85
CA GLU A 253 -2.48 2.16 -31.60
C GLU A 253 -3.96 2.47 -31.85
N MET A 254 -4.69 2.86 -30.81
CA MET A 254 -6.12 3.22 -30.91
C MET A 254 -6.35 4.39 -31.88
N SER A 255 -5.45 5.39 -31.87
CA SER A 255 -5.54 6.55 -32.76
C SER A 255 -5.42 6.20 -34.25
N ASN A 256 -4.90 5.02 -34.60
CA ASN A 256 -4.82 4.55 -35.98
C ASN A 256 -6.14 3.94 -36.50
N PHE A 257 -7.09 3.62 -35.62
CA PHE A 257 -8.35 2.96 -36.00
C PHE A 257 -9.45 3.93 -36.44
N GLY A 258 -9.26 5.24 -36.29
CA GLY A 258 -10.23 6.25 -36.70
C GLY A 258 -10.21 7.51 -35.84
N ASP A 259 -11.35 8.20 -35.81
CA ASP A 259 -11.53 9.40 -35.00
C ASP A 259 -11.41 9.07 -33.50
N LEU A 260 -10.61 9.83 -32.76
CA LEU A 260 -10.34 9.60 -31.34
C LEU A 260 -11.62 9.55 -30.50
N ALA A 261 -12.64 10.36 -30.83
CA ALA A 261 -13.92 10.38 -30.11
C ALA A 261 -14.74 9.10 -30.30
N THR A 262 -14.38 8.25 -31.27
CA THR A 262 -15.03 6.97 -31.54
C THR A 262 -14.18 5.76 -31.15
N CYS A 263 -12.85 5.88 -31.21
CA CYS A 263 -11.93 4.75 -31.02
C CYS A 263 -11.30 4.67 -29.62
N VAL A 264 -11.25 5.77 -28.86
CA VAL A 264 -10.66 5.80 -27.52
C VAL A 264 -11.76 5.67 -26.45
N PRO A 265 -11.57 4.86 -25.40
CA PRO A 265 -12.52 4.78 -24.30
C PRO A 265 -12.75 6.17 -23.66
N PRO A 266 -13.99 6.57 -23.37
CA PRO A 266 -14.32 7.92 -22.88
C PRO A 266 -13.78 8.23 -21.48
N VAL A 267 -13.25 7.22 -20.79
CA VAL A 267 -12.57 7.38 -19.50
C VAL A 267 -11.09 7.74 -19.64
N SER A 268 -10.52 7.64 -20.83
CA SER A 268 -9.09 7.87 -21.07
C SER A 268 -8.81 9.36 -21.21
N LEU A 269 -7.78 9.83 -20.53
CA LEU A 269 -7.22 11.17 -20.69
C LEU A 269 -5.93 11.09 -21.51
N LEU A 270 -5.45 12.25 -21.98
CA LEU A 270 -4.24 12.33 -22.80
C LEU A 270 -3.03 11.74 -22.03
N PRO A 271 -2.35 10.72 -22.58
CA PRO A 271 -1.21 10.11 -21.91
C PRO A 271 -0.04 11.09 -21.71
N ASN A 272 0.63 10.99 -20.56
CA ASN A 272 1.75 11.87 -20.19
C ASN A 272 1.37 13.37 -20.18
N SER A 273 0.15 13.70 -19.77
CA SER A 273 -0.24 15.10 -19.56
C SER A 273 0.64 15.76 -18.48
N HIS A 274 1.23 16.90 -18.81
CA HIS A 274 2.20 17.64 -18.00
C HIS A 274 1.54 18.70 -17.09
N TYR A 275 0.74 18.24 -16.11
CA TYR A 275 0.00 19.13 -15.20
C TYR A 275 0.90 20.04 -14.36
N GLU A 276 2.12 19.61 -14.07
CA GLU A 276 3.12 20.38 -13.32
C GLU A 276 3.58 21.65 -14.06
N GLU A 277 3.48 21.68 -15.39
CA GLU A 277 3.84 22.88 -16.16
C GLU A 277 2.90 24.05 -15.87
N ILE A 278 1.64 23.78 -15.49
CA ILE A 278 0.68 24.82 -15.07
C ILE A 278 1.20 25.55 -13.83
N MET A 279 1.76 24.81 -12.86
CA MET A 279 2.37 25.41 -11.67
C MET A 279 3.57 26.28 -12.03
N SER A 280 4.45 25.79 -12.91
CA SER A 280 5.60 26.55 -13.40
C SER A 280 5.18 27.80 -14.17
N ALA A 281 4.12 27.72 -14.98
CA ALA A 281 3.61 28.83 -15.78
C ALA A 281 3.11 30.01 -14.92
N PHE A 282 2.55 29.72 -13.74
CA PHE A 282 2.11 30.75 -12.79
C PHE A 282 3.19 31.16 -11.77
N GLY A 283 4.43 30.67 -11.91
CA GLY A 283 5.56 31.06 -11.08
C GLY A 283 5.80 30.22 -9.82
N GLY A 284 5.11 29.08 -9.68
CA GLY A 284 5.41 28.06 -8.69
C GLY A 284 6.44 27.03 -9.17
N LYS A 285 6.57 25.91 -8.47
CA LYS A 285 7.50 24.83 -8.82
C LYS A 285 6.78 23.55 -9.29
N GLY A 286 6.92 23.22 -10.57
CA GLY A 286 6.45 21.95 -11.12
C GLY A 286 7.51 20.84 -11.09
N TYR A 287 7.09 19.61 -10.78
CA TYR A 287 7.92 18.41 -10.83
C TYR A 287 7.19 17.29 -11.57
N PHE A 288 7.82 16.73 -12.61
CA PHE A 288 7.32 15.55 -13.31
C PHE A 288 8.08 14.31 -12.86
N VAL A 289 7.37 13.29 -12.38
CA VAL A 289 7.96 12.16 -11.67
C VAL A 289 7.43 10.85 -12.25
N LYS A 290 8.35 9.93 -12.55
CA LYS A 290 8.07 8.57 -13.04
C LYS A 290 8.62 7.49 -12.12
N THR A 291 9.58 7.81 -11.27
CA THR A 291 10.23 6.83 -10.38
C THR A 291 10.05 7.16 -8.89
N PRO A 292 10.17 6.15 -7.99
CA PRO A 292 10.12 6.39 -6.55
C PRO A 292 11.23 7.32 -6.03
N GLU A 293 12.40 7.33 -6.69
CA GLU A 293 13.52 8.19 -6.32
C GLU A 293 13.22 9.64 -6.67
N GLU A 294 12.75 9.89 -7.89
CA GLU A 294 12.27 11.21 -8.33
C GLU A 294 11.16 11.72 -7.42
N LEU A 295 10.21 10.86 -7.02
CA LEU A 295 9.13 11.22 -6.09
C LEU A 295 9.68 11.67 -4.74
N GLN A 296 10.60 10.90 -4.15
CA GLN A 296 11.20 11.24 -2.87
C GLN A 296 12.00 12.54 -2.94
N ASN A 297 12.73 12.77 -4.03
CA ASN A 297 13.51 13.98 -4.24
C ASN A 297 12.60 15.21 -4.40
N ALA A 298 11.54 15.11 -5.20
CA ALA A 298 10.55 16.17 -5.37
C ALA A 298 9.82 16.48 -4.04
N LEU A 299 9.38 15.45 -3.30
CA LEU A 299 8.76 15.62 -1.99
C LEU A 299 9.69 16.35 -1.01
N LYS A 300 10.96 15.94 -0.90
CA LYS A 300 11.93 16.59 -0.02
C LYS A 300 12.15 18.05 -0.41
N ALA A 301 12.28 18.34 -1.70
CA ALA A 301 12.45 19.71 -2.20
C ALA A 301 11.23 20.58 -1.86
N SER A 302 10.02 20.12 -2.17
CA SER A 302 8.75 20.81 -1.90
C SER A 302 8.45 21.00 -0.41
N LEU A 303 8.84 20.04 0.44
CA LEU A 303 8.61 20.14 1.88
C LEU A 303 9.61 21.10 2.55
N THR A 304 10.83 21.17 2.03
CA THR A 304 11.88 22.10 2.50
C THR A 304 11.52 23.54 2.14
N ASP A 305 11.00 23.76 0.93
CA ASP A 305 10.50 25.07 0.52
C ASP A 305 9.11 25.35 1.11
N LYS A 306 9.07 26.21 2.13
CA LYS A 306 7.82 26.64 2.79
C LYS A 306 7.22 27.92 2.20
N GLN A 307 7.80 28.47 1.14
CA GLN A 307 7.40 29.78 0.62
C GLN A 307 6.70 29.66 -0.73
N THR A 308 7.20 28.78 -1.60
CA THR A 308 6.70 28.66 -2.97
C THR A 308 5.72 27.47 -3.09
N PRO A 309 4.54 27.65 -3.71
CA PRO A 309 3.68 26.52 -4.04
C PRO A 309 4.37 25.56 -5.00
N SER A 310 4.04 24.28 -4.90
CA SER A 310 4.60 23.27 -5.78
C SER A 310 3.58 22.24 -6.20
N LEU A 311 3.78 21.66 -7.39
CA LEU A 311 2.95 20.60 -7.95
C LEU A 311 3.87 19.46 -8.38
N ILE A 312 3.63 18.27 -7.85
CA ILE A 312 4.30 17.04 -8.25
C ILE A 312 3.31 16.20 -9.05
N ASN A 313 3.54 16.06 -10.35
CA ASN A 313 2.78 15.19 -11.23
C ASN A 313 3.46 13.81 -11.27
N VAL A 314 2.78 12.82 -10.71
CA VAL A 314 3.31 11.48 -10.46
C VAL A 314 2.67 10.50 -11.42
N MET A 315 3.44 10.03 -12.40
CA MET A 315 3.00 9.01 -13.33
C MET A 315 2.91 7.65 -12.63
N ILE A 316 1.74 7.01 -12.75
CA ILE A 316 1.50 5.64 -12.31
C ILE A 316 1.03 4.78 -13.48
N ASP A 317 0.99 3.47 -13.26
CA ASP A 317 0.43 2.49 -14.19
C ASP A 317 -1.02 2.91 -14.52
N PRO A 318 -1.38 3.10 -15.81
CA PRO A 318 -2.74 3.43 -16.21
C PRO A 318 -3.79 2.41 -15.78
N GLN A 319 -3.36 1.16 -15.58
CA GLN A 319 -4.17 0.04 -15.09
C GLN A 319 -4.08 -0.14 -13.57
N SER A 320 -3.32 0.71 -12.86
CA SER A 320 -3.30 0.69 -11.40
C SER A 320 -4.70 0.99 -10.88
N GLU A 321 -5.28 0.03 -10.18
CA GLU A 321 -6.59 0.15 -9.56
C GLU A 321 -6.48 0.01 -8.04
N ARG A 322 -7.57 0.36 -7.35
CA ARG A 322 -7.74 -0.04 -5.96
C ARG A 322 -7.66 -1.56 -5.93
N LYS A 323 -6.59 -2.09 -5.32
CA LYS A 323 -6.48 -3.53 -5.11
C LYS A 323 -7.72 -3.98 -4.35
N LYS A 324 -8.40 -5.01 -4.86
CA LYS A 324 -9.48 -5.69 -4.12
C LYS A 324 -8.99 -5.86 -2.68
N GLN A 325 -9.79 -5.37 -1.74
CA GLN A 325 -9.41 -5.41 -0.33
C GLN A 325 -9.39 -6.88 0.09
N VAL A 326 -8.19 -7.44 0.23
CA VAL A 326 -7.96 -8.81 0.68
C VAL A 326 -6.63 -8.87 1.46
N CYS A 327 -6.54 -9.71 2.51
CA CYS A 327 -5.44 -9.78 3.51
C CYS A 327 -4.10 -10.29 2.94
N VAL A 328 -2.97 -10.49 3.64
CA VAL A 328 -1.79 -11.19 3.04
C VAL A 328 -1.52 -12.46 3.83
N CYS A 329 -1.35 -13.60 3.16
CA CYS A 329 -1.17 -14.89 3.82
C CYS A 329 0.01 -15.65 3.20
N PHE A 330 0.98 -15.99 4.03
CA PHE A 330 2.20 -16.69 3.66
C PHE A 330 2.31 -18.04 4.35
N PRO A 331 1.77 -19.15 3.82
CA PRO A 331 2.08 -20.45 4.39
C PRO A 331 3.59 -20.75 4.30
N PHE A 332 4.27 -20.92 5.45
CA PHE A 332 5.67 -21.37 5.54
C PHE A 332 5.74 -22.81 6.06
N PHE A 333 6.74 -23.52 5.54
CA PHE A 333 7.15 -24.84 5.98
C PHE A 333 8.49 -24.79 6.72
N PHE A 334 8.58 -25.57 7.79
CA PHE A 334 9.79 -26.31 8.10
C PHE A 334 9.51 -27.79 7.81
N CYS A 335 10.30 -28.39 6.92
CA CYS A 335 10.43 -29.83 6.85
C CYS A 335 11.25 -30.26 8.07
N LYS A 336 10.92 -31.39 8.72
CA LYS A 336 11.66 -31.98 9.85
C LYS A 336 13.15 -31.62 9.77
N LEU A 337 13.59 -30.69 10.60
CA LEU A 337 15.01 -30.47 10.78
C LEU A 337 15.56 -31.76 11.39
N HIS A 338 16.22 -32.58 10.57
CA HIS A 338 17.31 -33.40 11.10
C HIS A 338 18.40 -32.41 11.51
N VAL A 339 18.24 -31.84 12.70
CA VAL A 339 19.33 -31.20 13.41
C VAL A 339 20.37 -32.30 13.58
N GLY A 340 21.43 -32.22 12.77
CA GLY A 340 22.62 -33.03 12.97
C GLY A 340 23.00 -32.97 14.45
N LYS A 341 23.33 -34.13 15.01
CA LYS A 341 23.66 -34.41 16.42
C LYS A 341 24.17 -33.18 17.20
N PRO A 342 23.76 -33.02 18.47
CA PRO A 342 24.30 -31.97 19.33
C PRO A 342 25.82 -32.09 19.37
N LEU A 343 26.50 -30.98 19.08
CA LEU A 343 27.93 -30.82 19.36
C LEU A 343 28.16 -31.25 20.81
N LYS A 344 28.89 -32.35 20.98
CA LYS A 344 29.33 -32.82 22.29
C LYS A 344 30.14 -31.71 22.94
N SER A 345 29.75 -31.37 24.16
CA SER A 345 30.60 -30.70 25.13
C SER A 345 31.83 -31.56 25.44
N SER A 346 33.01 -31.10 25.01
CA SER A 346 34.33 -31.52 25.51
C SER A 346 35.34 -30.48 25.01
N GLY A 347 36.14 -29.80 25.82
CA GLY A 347 36.34 -29.83 27.26
C GLY A 347 37.20 -28.61 27.63
N SER A 348 37.29 -28.35 28.93
CA SER A 348 38.25 -27.42 29.52
C SER A 348 39.69 -27.76 29.12
N ILE A 349 40.45 -26.78 28.67
CA ILE A 349 41.88 -26.67 28.99
C ILE A 349 42.12 -25.19 29.34
N THR A 350 42.75 -25.03 30.51
CA THR A 350 43.27 -23.85 31.20
C THR A 350 43.69 -22.65 30.37
#